data_AF-A0A2J7ZPG4-F1
#
_entry.id   AF-A0A2J7ZPG4-F1
#
_cell.length_a   1.000
_cell.length_b   1.000
_cell.length_c   1.000
_cell.angle_alpha   90.00
_cell.angle_beta   90.00
_cell.angle_gamma   90.00
#
_symmetry.space_group_name_H-M   'P 1'
#
loop_
_entity.id
_entity.type
_entity.pdbx_description
1 polymer ?
#
loop_
_entity_poly.entity_id
_entity_poly.type
_entity_poly.pdbx_seq_one_letter_code
_entity_poly.pdbx_strand_id
1 'polypeptide(L)'
;MDGCGELAGILAAGVGAGSHCAPFSDDQLAARRVGAEASGTISQLQRQVASALGRLQQRLGVEQGSQGILRIVSVSSEQAVDGLLGRVDVVVELGGGRRVAVEVDGPTHFLANDPHTRTKDGSTQLRDRQLGRLFGAGNVLSVPYWEWYELRGDGSRKGRYLLRLLGLDADGPDS
;
A
#
# COMPACT_ATOMS: atom_id res chain seq x y z
N MET A 1 -1.91 63.42 -7.41
CA MET A 1 -0.79 64.07 -8.12
C MET A 1 0.46 63.34 -7.70
N ASP A 2 0.97 62.54 -8.64
CA ASP A 2 2.33 61.96 -8.77
C ASP A 2 2.93 61.16 -7.60
N GLY A 3 3.47 59.97 -7.80
CA GLY A 3 3.79 59.29 -9.04
C GLY A 3 4.29 57.88 -8.77
N CYS A 4 3.98 56.99 -9.71
CA CYS A 4 4.60 55.68 -9.84
C CYS A 4 6.06 55.85 -10.27
N GLY A 5 6.98 55.21 -9.56
CA GLY A 5 8.35 54.93 -9.99
C GLY A 5 8.85 53.76 -9.15
N GLU A 6 9.54 52.74 -9.64
CA GLU A 6 10.21 52.54 -10.92
C GLU A 6 10.48 51.02 -10.98
N LEU A 7 10.12 50.36 -12.09
CA LEU A 7 10.42 48.94 -12.31
C LEU A 7 11.86 48.83 -12.81
N ALA A 8 12.79 48.50 -11.91
CA ALA A 8 14.14 48.13 -12.29
C ALA A 8 14.15 46.71 -12.88
N GLY A 9 14.25 46.65 -14.21
CA GLY A 9 14.46 45.43 -14.96
C GLY A 9 15.86 44.85 -14.70
N ILE A 10 15.93 43.53 -14.61
CA ILE A 10 17.19 42.79 -14.77
C ILE A 10 16.94 41.74 -15.86
N LEU A 11 17.45 42.02 -17.06
CA LEU A 11 17.72 41.03 -18.10
C LEU A 11 19.24 40.93 -18.25
N ALA A 12 19.80 39.73 -18.08
CA ALA A 12 20.54 39.03 -19.14
C ALA A 12 21.27 37.77 -18.62
N ALA A 13 20.92 36.66 -19.27
CA ALA A 13 21.76 35.57 -19.78
C ALA A 13 22.81 34.89 -18.88
N GLY A 14 22.61 33.58 -18.70
CA GLY A 14 23.66 32.62 -18.40
C GLY A 14 23.20 31.20 -18.73
N VAL A 15 23.53 30.74 -19.95
CA VAL A 15 23.44 29.32 -20.34
C VAL A 15 24.32 28.51 -19.39
N GLY A 16 23.72 27.52 -18.73
CA GLY A 16 24.41 26.56 -17.89
C GLY A 16 23.71 25.22 -17.96
N ALA A 17 23.84 24.55 -19.12
CA ALA A 17 23.52 23.14 -19.24
C ALA A 17 24.43 22.35 -18.28
N GLY A 18 23.83 21.80 -17.24
CA GLY A 18 24.50 20.99 -16.22
C GLY A 18 23.50 20.05 -15.57
N SER A 19 22.70 19.35 -16.39
CA SER A 19 21.99 18.16 -15.92
C SER A 19 23.02 17.07 -15.69
N HIS A 20 23.63 17.07 -14.50
CA HIS A 20 24.34 15.91 -13.98
C HIS A 20 23.28 14.86 -13.58
N CYS A 21 22.67 14.25 -14.59
CA CYS A 21 22.05 12.94 -14.45
C CYS A 21 23.20 11.96 -14.18
N ALA A 22 23.46 11.66 -12.91
CA ALA A 22 24.18 10.44 -12.59
C ALA A 22 23.41 9.27 -13.23
N PRO A 23 24.06 8.34 -13.93
CA PRO A 23 23.38 7.16 -14.43
C PRO A 23 22.82 6.40 -13.23
N PHE A 24 21.51 6.21 -13.20
CA PHE A 24 20.85 5.34 -12.23
C PHE A 24 21.52 3.97 -12.25
N SER A 25 21.78 3.39 -11.08
CA SER A 25 22.29 2.02 -10.99
C SER A 25 21.32 1.04 -11.66
N ASP A 26 21.83 -0.09 -12.15
CA ASP A 26 21.01 -1.13 -12.80
C ASP A 26 19.84 -1.58 -11.92
N ASP A 27 20.03 -1.57 -10.59
CA ASP A 27 18.99 -1.87 -9.60
C ASP A 27 17.84 -0.84 -9.60
N GLN A 28 18.14 0.45 -9.77
CA GLN A 28 17.14 1.52 -9.87
C GLN A 28 16.39 1.46 -11.21
N LEU A 29 17.06 1.05 -12.28
CA LEU A 29 16.43 0.83 -13.59
C LEU A 29 15.52 -0.41 -13.57
N ALA A 30 15.92 -1.47 -12.86
CA ALA A 30 15.09 -2.64 -12.64
C ALA A 30 13.83 -2.30 -11.83
N ALA A 31 13.96 -1.50 -10.77
CA ALA A 31 12.82 -0.99 -10.00
C ALA A 31 11.87 -0.15 -10.85
N ARG A 32 12.38 0.70 -11.76
CA ARG A 32 11.57 1.46 -12.71
C ARG A 32 10.91 0.61 -13.80
N ARG A 33 11.57 -0.45 -14.28
CA ARG A 33 10.95 -1.40 -15.24
C ARG A 33 9.81 -2.18 -14.60
N VAL A 34 9.90 -2.48 -13.30
CA VAL A 34 8.78 -3.03 -12.52
C VAL A 34 7.70 -1.96 -12.24
N GLY A 35 8.08 -0.68 -12.12
CA GLY A 35 7.16 0.45 -11.89
C GLY A 35 6.48 1.03 -13.13
N ALA A 36 6.91 0.69 -14.35
CA ALA A 36 6.37 1.25 -15.59
C ALA A 36 5.07 0.57 -16.09
N GLU A 37 4.63 -0.53 -15.46
CA GLU A 37 3.39 -1.23 -15.80
C GLU A 37 2.20 -0.89 -14.89
N ALA A 38 2.12 0.34 -14.38
CA ALA A 38 0.97 0.80 -13.60
C ALA A 38 0.22 1.91 -14.35
N SER A 39 -0.47 1.52 -15.43
CA SER A 39 -1.47 2.36 -16.10
C SER A 39 -2.78 1.58 -16.25
N GLY A 40 -3.83 2.03 -15.55
CA GLY A 40 -5.23 1.72 -15.84
C GLY A 40 -5.80 0.34 -15.48
N THR A 41 -5.00 -0.60 -14.96
CA THR A 41 -5.47 -1.93 -14.54
C THR A 41 -4.96 -2.20 -13.13
N ILE A 42 -5.81 -2.73 -12.23
CA ILE A 42 -5.42 -3.19 -10.88
C ILE A 42 -4.04 -3.87 -10.94
N SER A 43 -3.12 -3.53 -10.04
CA SER A 43 -1.79 -4.14 -10.03
C SER A 43 -1.89 -5.67 -9.90
N GLN A 44 -1.00 -6.43 -10.56
CA GLN A 44 -0.96 -7.90 -10.40
C GLN A 44 -0.78 -8.28 -8.92
N LEU A 45 0.01 -7.51 -8.18
CA LEU A 45 0.23 -7.70 -6.75
C LEU A 45 -1.09 -7.59 -5.97
N GLN A 46 -1.87 -6.54 -6.24
CA GLN A 46 -3.16 -6.33 -5.61
C GLN A 46 -4.16 -7.45 -5.93
N ARG A 47 -4.23 -7.90 -7.19
CA ARG A 47 -5.05 -9.08 -7.55
C ARG A 47 -4.62 -10.32 -6.78
N GLN A 48 -3.32 -10.55 -6.61
CA GLN A 48 -2.82 -11.71 -5.87
C GLN A 48 -3.21 -11.67 -4.39
N VAL A 49 -3.07 -10.51 -3.74
CA VAL A 49 -3.47 -10.30 -2.34
C VAL A 49 -4.96 -10.48 -2.17
N ALA A 50 -5.78 -9.81 -2.99
CA ALA A 50 -7.24 -9.94 -2.98
C ALA A 50 -7.69 -11.40 -3.18
N SER A 51 -7.10 -12.09 -4.16
CA SER A 51 -7.42 -13.51 -4.41
C SER A 51 -7.01 -14.42 -3.25
N ALA A 52 -5.90 -14.13 -2.58
CA ALA A 52 -5.47 -14.89 -1.41
C ALA A 52 -6.41 -14.69 -0.22
N LEU A 53 -6.83 -13.44 0.04
CA LEU A 53 -7.85 -13.13 1.05
C LEU A 53 -9.19 -13.80 0.74
N GLY A 54 -9.62 -13.79 -0.52
CA GLY A 54 -10.84 -14.50 -0.95
C GLY A 54 -10.78 -16.01 -0.72
N ARG A 55 -9.63 -16.64 -0.97
CA ARG A 55 -9.42 -18.07 -0.62
C ARG A 55 -9.46 -18.32 0.89
N LEU A 56 -8.92 -17.41 1.70
CA LEU A 56 -9.00 -17.51 3.16
C LEU A 56 -10.45 -17.37 3.64
N GLN A 57 -11.22 -16.42 3.11
CA GLN A 57 -12.64 -16.27 3.41
C GLN A 57 -13.42 -17.56 3.13
N GLN A 58 -13.20 -18.18 1.96
CA GLN A 58 -13.85 -19.45 1.62
C GLN A 58 -13.48 -20.59 2.58
N ARG A 59 -12.20 -20.71 2.95
CA ARG A 59 -11.74 -21.76 3.88
C ARG A 59 -12.32 -21.58 5.29
N LEU A 60 -12.25 -20.36 5.84
CA LEU A 60 -12.75 -20.06 7.17
C LEU A 60 -14.28 -20.08 7.26
N GLY A 61 -14.99 -19.92 6.14
CA GLY A 61 -16.44 -20.08 6.08
C GLY A 61 -16.93 -21.52 6.21
N VAL A 62 -16.08 -22.51 5.95
CA VAL A 62 -16.42 -23.95 5.98
C VAL A 62 -16.23 -24.55 7.38
N GLU A 63 -15.34 -24.02 8.22
CA GLU A 63 -15.01 -24.54 9.55
C GLU A 63 -16.01 -24.11 10.66
N GLN A 64 -17.31 -24.16 10.36
CA GLN A 64 -18.39 -23.74 11.26
C GLN A 64 -18.54 -24.71 12.45
N GLY A 65 -17.75 -24.44 13.50
CA GLY A 65 -17.84 -25.07 14.81
C GLY A 65 -17.09 -24.23 15.85
N SER A 66 -17.81 -23.36 16.54
CA SER A 66 -17.46 -22.83 17.89
C SER A 66 -16.51 -21.62 18.05
N GLN A 67 -16.06 -20.92 17.01
CA GLN A 67 -15.20 -19.71 17.17
C GLN A 67 -15.65 -18.54 16.25
N GLY A 68 -16.88 -18.05 16.41
CA GLY A 68 -17.48 -17.00 15.55
C GLY A 68 -16.76 -15.64 15.49
N ILE A 69 -15.69 -15.46 16.27
CA ILE A 69 -14.88 -14.23 16.35
C ILE A 69 -13.73 -14.26 15.33
N LEU A 70 -13.19 -15.44 15.00
CA LEU A 70 -12.00 -15.58 14.16
C LEU A 70 -12.35 -15.95 12.71
N ARG A 71 -13.21 -15.15 12.05
CA ARG A 71 -13.58 -15.38 10.64
C ARG A 71 -13.48 -14.13 9.80
N ILE A 72 -13.24 -14.33 8.51
CA ILE A 72 -13.41 -13.29 7.48
C ILE A 72 -14.86 -13.37 6.98
N VAL A 73 -15.63 -12.31 7.22
CA VAL A 73 -17.03 -12.18 6.79
C VAL A 73 -17.11 -11.78 5.32
N SER A 74 -16.33 -10.79 4.91
CA SER A 74 -16.30 -10.30 3.54
C SER A 74 -14.93 -9.76 3.14
N VAL A 75 -14.64 -9.82 1.84
CA VAL A 75 -13.45 -9.23 1.22
C VAL A 75 -13.92 -8.42 0.01
N SER A 76 -13.65 -7.11 0.01
CA SER A 76 -14.04 -6.18 -1.06
C SER A 76 -12.82 -5.46 -1.61
N SER A 77 -12.51 -5.66 -2.89
CA SER A 77 -11.38 -4.97 -3.55
C SER A 77 -11.83 -3.64 -4.15
N GLU A 78 -10.91 -2.66 -4.23
CA GLU A 78 -11.16 -1.36 -4.86
C GLU A 78 -12.39 -0.64 -4.30
N GLN A 79 -12.59 -0.73 -2.98
CA GLN A 79 -13.79 -0.22 -2.32
C GLN A 79 -13.69 1.32 -2.19
N ALA A 80 -14.70 2.01 -2.73
CA ALA A 80 -14.91 3.42 -2.41
C ALA A 80 -15.44 3.53 -0.97
N VAL A 81 -14.81 4.39 -0.18
CA VAL A 81 -15.18 4.63 1.22
C VAL A 81 -15.55 6.10 1.35
N ASP A 82 -16.71 6.36 1.95
CA ASP A 82 -17.16 7.73 2.15
C ASP A 82 -16.17 8.52 3.01
N GLY A 83 -15.91 9.78 2.63
CA GLY A 83 -14.89 10.62 3.26
C GLY A 83 -13.44 10.28 2.93
N LEU A 84 -13.16 9.29 2.07
CA LEU A 84 -11.81 8.98 1.59
C LEU A 84 -11.61 9.44 0.13
N LEU A 85 -10.46 10.04 -0.16
CA LEU A 85 -10.03 10.28 -1.53
C LEU A 85 -9.42 8.99 -2.11
N GLY A 86 -9.99 8.51 -3.20
CA GLY A 86 -9.59 7.27 -3.87
C GLY A 86 -10.28 6.03 -3.29
N ARG A 87 -9.83 4.85 -3.75
CA ARG A 87 -10.37 3.53 -3.37
C ARG A 87 -9.40 2.83 -2.45
N VAL A 88 -9.89 2.07 -1.48
CA VAL A 88 -9.07 1.17 -0.67
C VAL A 88 -8.79 -0.10 -1.48
N ASP A 89 -7.55 -0.54 -1.52
CA ASP A 89 -7.14 -1.70 -2.33
C ASP A 89 -7.95 -2.94 -1.98
N VAL A 90 -8.05 -3.25 -0.68
CA VAL A 90 -8.94 -4.28 -0.13
C VAL A 90 -9.49 -3.86 1.23
N VAL A 91 -10.79 -4.04 1.44
CA VAL A 91 -11.43 -3.98 2.75
C VAL A 91 -11.84 -5.39 3.18
N VAL A 92 -11.41 -5.77 4.38
CA VAL A 92 -11.74 -7.05 5.01
C VAL A 92 -12.69 -6.77 6.17
N GLU A 93 -13.84 -7.42 6.19
CA GLU A 93 -14.73 -7.43 7.34
C GLU A 93 -14.52 -8.73 8.12
N LEU A 94 -14.31 -8.60 9.42
CA LEU A 94 -14.07 -9.71 10.34
C LEU A 94 -15.31 -10.01 11.19
N GLY A 95 -15.30 -11.20 11.81
CA GLY A 95 -16.26 -11.53 12.87
C GLY A 95 -16.31 -10.44 13.94
N GLY A 96 -17.50 -10.12 14.44
CA GLY A 96 -17.70 -9.01 15.38
C GLY A 96 -17.78 -7.62 14.74
N GLY A 97 -17.79 -7.51 13.40
CA GLY A 97 -18.05 -6.26 12.68
C GLY A 97 -16.84 -5.34 12.52
N ARG A 98 -15.64 -5.79 12.95
CA ARG A 98 -14.40 -5.05 12.74
C ARG A 98 -14.06 -5.01 11.25
N ARG A 99 -13.89 -3.81 10.70
CA ARG A 99 -13.43 -3.59 9.31
C ARG A 99 -11.98 -3.19 9.31
N VAL A 100 -11.22 -3.76 8.39
CA VAL A 100 -9.78 -3.54 8.24
C VAL A 100 -9.48 -3.14 6.80
N ALA A 101 -8.79 -2.01 6.63
CA ALA A 101 -8.24 -1.60 5.35
C ALA A 101 -6.89 -2.29 5.13
N VAL A 102 -6.72 -2.93 3.98
CA VAL A 102 -5.47 -3.55 3.56
C VAL A 102 -4.98 -2.81 2.32
N GLU A 103 -3.88 -2.08 2.45
CA GLU A 103 -3.19 -1.39 1.36
C GLU A 103 -2.06 -2.27 0.82
N VAL A 104 -1.95 -2.37 -0.50
CA VAL A 104 -1.00 -3.21 -1.20
C VAL A 104 0.12 -2.33 -1.73
N ASP A 105 1.19 -2.22 -0.96
CA ASP A 105 2.21 -1.22 -1.19
C ASP A 105 3.26 -1.67 -2.19
N GLY A 106 3.18 -1.12 -3.41
CA GLY A 106 4.16 -1.33 -4.47
C GLY A 106 5.46 -0.54 -4.28
N PRO A 107 6.50 -0.78 -5.10
CA PRO A 107 7.80 -0.10 -4.97
C PRO A 107 7.70 1.44 -4.97
N THR A 108 6.73 2.00 -5.68
CA THR A 108 6.51 3.45 -5.79
C THR A 108 5.91 4.08 -4.53
N HIS A 109 5.48 3.29 -3.54
CA HIS A 109 4.94 3.78 -2.25
C HIS A 109 6.05 3.98 -1.20
N PHE A 110 7.29 3.70 -1.56
CA PHE A 110 8.46 3.80 -0.69
C PHE A 110 9.47 4.77 -1.27
N LEU A 111 10.33 5.31 -0.42
CA LEU A 111 11.41 6.17 -0.84
C LEU A 111 12.38 5.38 -1.73
N ALA A 112 12.78 5.95 -2.87
CA ALA A 112 13.62 5.25 -3.83
C ALA A 112 15.12 5.21 -3.45
N ASN A 113 15.53 5.98 -2.44
CA ASN A 113 16.93 6.15 -2.07
C ASN A 113 17.33 5.24 -0.91
N ASP A 114 18.46 4.54 -1.05
CA ASP A 114 19.06 3.80 0.04
C ASP A 114 19.49 4.72 1.21
N PRO A 115 19.48 4.23 2.45
CA PRO A 115 18.97 2.93 2.93
C PRO A 115 17.43 2.91 3.14
N HIS A 116 16.70 3.91 2.64
CA HIS A 116 15.29 4.15 2.96
C HIS A 116 14.30 3.45 2.03
N THR A 117 14.75 2.46 1.25
CA THR A 117 13.93 1.72 0.27
C THR A 117 12.75 0.96 0.86
N ARG A 118 12.68 0.85 2.19
CA ARG A 118 11.54 0.29 2.95
C ARG A 118 10.75 1.32 3.76
N THR A 119 11.13 2.59 3.67
CA THR A 119 10.42 3.70 4.33
C THR A 119 9.33 4.20 3.39
N LYS A 120 8.07 4.17 3.85
CA LYS A 120 6.94 4.71 3.08
C LYS A 120 7.16 6.18 2.75
N ASP A 121 6.79 6.59 1.55
CA ASP A 121 6.86 8.01 1.19
C ASP A 121 5.80 8.85 1.92
N GLY A 122 5.87 10.18 1.77
CA GLY A 122 4.96 11.09 2.45
C GLY A 122 3.50 10.93 2.03
N SER A 123 3.24 10.55 0.78
CA SER A 123 1.91 10.36 0.23
C SER A 123 1.25 9.10 0.78
N THR A 124 2.00 7.98 0.83
CA THR A 124 1.53 6.72 1.43
C THR A 124 1.32 6.88 2.93
N GLN A 125 2.21 7.56 3.64
CA GLN A 125 1.99 7.83 5.08
C GLN A 125 0.77 8.72 5.33
N LEU A 126 0.50 9.73 4.48
CA LEU A 126 -0.70 10.55 4.59
C LEU A 126 -1.97 9.71 4.35
N ARG A 127 -1.92 8.83 3.35
CA ARG A 127 -3.00 7.89 3.03
C ARG A 127 -3.29 6.95 4.20
N ASP A 128 -2.27 6.33 4.79
CA ASP A 128 -2.42 5.50 5.99
C ASP A 128 -3.08 6.25 7.15
N ARG A 129 -2.71 7.53 7.35
CA ARG A 129 -3.32 8.38 8.38
C ARG A 129 -4.80 8.66 8.11
N GLN A 130 -5.18 8.89 6.85
CA GLN A 130 -6.58 9.08 6.47
C GLN A 130 -7.39 7.80 6.73
N LEU A 131 -6.86 6.65 6.30
CA LEU A 131 -7.48 5.35 6.55
C LEU A 131 -7.61 5.08 8.04
N GLY A 132 -6.59 5.39 8.84
CA GLY A 132 -6.62 5.19 10.29
C GLY A 132 -7.70 6.01 10.99
N ARG A 133 -8.04 7.20 10.48
CA ARG A 133 -9.16 8.00 10.98
C ARG A 133 -10.52 7.40 10.65
N LEU A 134 -10.66 6.74 9.49
CA LEU A 134 -11.93 6.19 9.00
C LEU A 134 -12.20 4.77 9.51
N PHE A 135 -11.16 3.93 9.56
CA PHE A 135 -11.25 2.53 9.99
C PHE A 135 -10.94 2.33 11.48
N GLY A 136 -10.34 3.33 12.13
CA GLY A 136 -9.89 3.27 13.50
C GLY A 136 -8.41 2.85 13.63
N ALA A 137 -7.79 3.24 14.74
CA ALA A 137 -6.42 2.88 15.05
C ALA A 137 -6.25 1.34 15.10
N GLY A 138 -5.21 0.83 14.43
CA GLY A 138 -4.94 -0.61 14.35
C GLY A 138 -5.72 -1.38 13.28
N ASN A 139 -6.60 -0.70 12.51
CA ASN A 139 -7.38 -1.32 11.43
C ASN A 139 -6.90 -0.93 10.02
N VAL A 140 -5.64 -0.53 9.90
CA VAL A 140 -4.97 -0.28 8.62
C VAL A 140 -3.74 -1.15 8.56
N LEU A 141 -3.68 -2.02 7.56
CA LEU A 141 -2.61 -2.98 7.34
C LEU A 141 -1.96 -2.69 5.99
N SER A 142 -0.64 -2.86 5.94
CA SER A 142 0.15 -2.73 4.72
C SER A 142 0.67 -4.10 4.31
N VAL A 143 0.55 -4.44 3.03
CA VAL A 143 1.22 -5.58 2.41
C VAL A 143 2.31 -5.03 1.48
N PRO A 144 3.54 -4.84 1.96
CA PRO A 144 4.62 -4.34 1.12
C PRO A 144 5.06 -5.39 0.11
N TYR A 145 5.39 -4.93 -1.10
CA TYR A 145 5.74 -5.81 -2.22
C TYR A 145 6.88 -6.78 -1.91
N TRP A 146 7.90 -6.37 -1.14
CA TRP A 146 9.05 -7.22 -0.84
C TRP A 146 8.67 -8.40 0.06
N GLU A 147 7.89 -8.17 1.12
CA GLU A 147 7.41 -9.25 2.00
C GLU A 147 6.56 -10.23 1.19
N TRP A 148 5.67 -9.71 0.34
CA TRP A 148 4.84 -10.55 -0.51
C TRP A 148 5.65 -11.40 -1.50
N TYR A 149 6.69 -10.83 -2.10
CA TYR A 149 7.56 -11.53 -3.05
C TYR A 149 8.49 -12.54 -2.39
N GLU A 150 8.95 -12.29 -1.15
CA GLU A 150 9.72 -13.25 -0.35
C GLU A 150 8.95 -14.56 -0.07
N LEU A 151 7.61 -14.50 -0.04
CA LEU A 151 6.74 -15.68 0.10
C LEU A 151 6.62 -16.50 -1.21
N ARG A 152 7.06 -15.95 -2.35
CA ARG A 152 7.07 -16.61 -3.67
C ARG A 152 5.68 -17.16 -4.06
N GLY A 153 5.64 -18.26 -4.81
CA GLY A 153 4.39 -18.93 -5.23
C GLY A 153 3.70 -19.75 -4.15
N ASP A 154 4.18 -19.72 -2.90
CA ASP A 154 3.64 -20.56 -1.82
C ASP A 154 2.34 -19.97 -1.26
N GLY A 155 1.21 -20.51 -1.72
CA GLY A 155 -0.12 -20.10 -1.29
C GLY A 155 -0.39 -20.30 0.20
N SER A 156 0.22 -21.31 0.83
CA SER A 156 0.05 -21.59 2.26
C SER A 156 0.79 -20.57 3.11
N ARG A 157 2.03 -20.21 2.74
CA ARG A 157 2.80 -19.15 3.41
C ARG A 157 2.14 -17.78 3.24
N LYS A 158 1.64 -17.47 2.03
CA LYS A 158 0.86 -16.25 1.78
C LYS A 158 -0.42 -16.19 2.59
N GLY A 159 -1.12 -17.31 2.73
CA GLY A 159 -2.30 -17.41 3.59
C GLY A 159 -1.97 -17.12 5.05
N ARG A 160 -0.96 -17.79 5.61
CA ARG A 160 -0.54 -17.56 7.01
C ARG A 160 -0.07 -16.14 7.26
N TYR A 161 0.71 -15.56 6.34
CA TYR A 161 1.12 -14.16 6.43
C TYR A 161 -0.07 -13.21 6.57
N LEU A 162 -1.12 -13.39 5.75
CA LEU A 162 -2.32 -12.57 5.83
C LEU A 162 -3.14 -12.81 7.10
N LEU A 163 -3.23 -14.06 7.58
CA LEU A 163 -3.89 -14.37 8.84
C LEU A 163 -3.20 -13.70 10.03
N ARG A 164 -1.87 -13.76 10.09
CA ARG A 164 -1.07 -13.03 11.08
C ARG A 164 -1.35 -11.53 11.03
N LEU A 165 -1.33 -10.94 9.83
CA LEU A 165 -1.53 -9.52 9.64
C LEU A 165 -2.92 -9.08 10.11
N LEU A 166 -3.95 -9.93 9.91
CA LEU A 166 -5.31 -9.71 10.38
C LEU A 166 -5.51 -9.99 11.88
N GLY A 167 -4.51 -10.58 12.55
CA GLY A 167 -4.61 -11.03 13.94
C GLY A 167 -5.53 -12.25 14.12
N LEU A 168 -5.56 -13.14 13.12
CA LEU A 168 -6.36 -14.37 13.09
C LEU A 168 -5.54 -15.65 13.18
N ASP A 169 -4.21 -15.56 13.29
CA ASP A 169 -3.39 -16.73 13.59
C ASP A 169 -3.63 -17.17 15.04
N ALA A 170 -3.84 -18.47 15.26
CA ALA A 170 -4.17 -19.07 16.55
C ALA A 170 -2.99 -19.06 17.55
N ASP A 171 -1.78 -18.76 17.08
CA ASP A 171 -0.61 -18.51 17.90
C ASP A 171 -0.55 -17.00 18.15
N GLY A 172 -0.95 -16.57 19.35
CA GLY A 172 -0.73 -15.19 19.81
C GLY A 172 0.75 -14.80 19.71
N PRO A 173 1.10 -13.51 19.88
CA PRO A 173 2.51 -13.14 19.98
C PRO A 173 3.11 -13.97 21.11
N ASP A 174 4.20 -14.69 20.81
CA ASP A 174 4.89 -15.59 21.75
C ASP A 174 4.95 -14.98 23.16
N SER A 175 4.50 -15.77 24.14
CA SER A 175 4.48 -15.44 25.57
C SER A 175 5.86 -15.12 26.14
#